data_AF-A0A3S1H320-F1
#
_entry.id   AF-A0A3S1H320-F1
#
_cell.length_a   1.000
_cell.length_b   1.000
_cell.length_c   1.000
_cell.angle_alpha   90.00
_cell.angle_beta   90.00
_cell.angle_gamma   90.00
#
_symmetry.space_group_name_H-M   'P 1'
#
loop_
_entity.id
_entity.type
_entity.pdbx_description
1 polymer ?
#
loop_
_entity_poly.entity_id
_entity_poly.type
_entity_poly.pdbx_seq_one_letter_code
_entity_poly.pdbx_strand_id
1 'polypeptide(L)'
;MSTAGVGRVRCRFPIAPVHSEGSTVGKEVSALRDMLTGYLRAPPEMVTFELLSNGNHTHQFNITYRDFLRMVNDRLTLTAVSDEVQGHSHTVDFRFIRINEKFNYVLCDGLERCADGHPRLVDMLTNNIYTELPLPGYM
;
A
#
# COMPACT_ATOMS: atom_id res chain seq x y z
N MET A 1 51.03 -48.72 -32.80
CA MET A 1 49.92 -49.05 -31.89
C MET A 1 49.00 -47.84 -31.81
N SER A 2 47.87 -47.86 -32.53
CA SER A 2 46.93 -46.73 -32.60
C SER A 2 45.92 -46.80 -31.46
N THR A 3 45.88 -45.82 -30.56
CA THR A 3 44.71 -45.61 -29.70
C THR A 3 43.64 -44.87 -30.49
N ALA A 4 42.95 -45.63 -31.34
CA ALA A 4 41.66 -45.26 -31.90
C ALA A 4 40.64 -45.28 -30.76
N GLY A 5 40.34 -44.13 -30.15
CA GLY A 5 39.43 -44.16 -28.99
C GLY A 5 39.05 -42.86 -28.31
N VAL A 6 39.38 -41.68 -28.84
CA VAL A 6 38.89 -40.42 -28.24
C VAL A 6 38.06 -39.68 -29.27
N GLY A 7 36.76 -39.98 -29.26
CA GLY A 7 35.78 -39.29 -30.10
C GLY A 7 35.82 -37.78 -29.82
N ARG A 8 35.87 -36.98 -30.89
CA ARG A 8 35.81 -35.51 -30.82
C ARG A 8 34.57 -35.10 -30.03
N VAL A 9 34.76 -34.59 -28.82
CA VAL A 9 33.69 -34.00 -28.00
C VAL A 9 33.15 -32.79 -28.74
N ARG A 10 31.91 -32.89 -29.24
CA ARG A 10 31.18 -31.75 -29.78
C ARG A 10 30.62 -30.96 -28.60
N CYS A 11 31.28 -29.86 -28.24
CA CYS A 11 30.69 -28.85 -27.38
C CYS A 11 29.55 -28.19 -28.18
N ARG A 12 28.31 -28.63 -27.96
CA ARG A 12 27.16 -27.81 -28.32
C ARG A 12 27.10 -26.72 -27.25
N PHE A 13 27.39 -25.47 -27.63
CA PHE A 13 26.94 -24.33 -26.84
C PHE A 13 25.45 -24.55 -26.55
N PRO A 14 24.97 -24.45 -25.30
CA PRO A 14 23.55 -24.52 -25.06
C PRO A 14 22.92 -23.27 -25.70
N ILE A 15 22.39 -23.42 -26.91
CA ILE A 15 21.42 -22.49 -27.51
C ILE A 15 20.06 -22.86 -26.94
N ALA A 16 19.94 -22.84 -25.61
CA ALA A 16 18.63 -22.74 -24.99
C ALA A 16 18.39 -21.24 -24.89
N PRO A 17 17.43 -20.65 -25.64
CA PRO A 17 16.92 -19.37 -25.21
C PRO A 17 16.38 -19.65 -23.81
N VAL A 18 17.01 -19.05 -22.80
CA VAL A 18 16.52 -19.06 -21.44
C VAL A 18 15.18 -18.34 -21.52
N HIS A 19 14.13 -19.13 -21.78
CA HIS A 19 12.73 -18.77 -21.85
C HIS A 19 12.44 -17.73 -20.79
N SER A 20 12.07 -16.55 -21.27
CA SER A 20 11.90 -15.29 -20.54
C SER A 20 10.97 -15.41 -19.33
N GLU A 21 10.09 -16.40 -19.32
CA GLU A 21 9.05 -16.58 -18.29
C GLU A 21 9.50 -17.45 -17.09
N GLY A 22 10.58 -18.21 -17.22
CA GLY A 22 11.02 -19.17 -16.19
C GLY A 22 12.34 -18.83 -15.51
N SER A 23 13.11 -17.89 -16.07
CA SER A 23 14.45 -17.58 -15.57
C SER A 23 14.40 -16.65 -14.35
N THR A 24 15.37 -16.81 -13.45
CA THR A 24 15.53 -15.92 -12.29
C THR A 24 15.72 -14.48 -12.74
N VAL A 25 16.53 -14.26 -13.78
CA VAL A 25 16.74 -12.95 -14.41
C VAL A 25 15.44 -12.37 -14.98
N GLY A 26 14.58 -13.18 -15.60
CA GLY A 26 13.30 -12.73 -16.14
C GLY A 26 12.33 -12.30 -15.04
N LYS A 27 12.31 -13.02 -13.91
CA LYS A 27 11.53 -12.66 -12.72
C LYS A 27 12.04 -11.36 -12.09
N GLU A 28 13.35 -11.18 -12.01
CA GLU A 28 13.97 -9.96 -11.48
C GLU A 28 13.69 -8.73 -12.37
N VAL A 29 13.83 -8.87 -13.70
CA VAL A 29 13.52 -7.79 -14.65
C VAL A 29 12.03 -7.45 -14.64
N SER A 30 11.15 -8.45 -14.47
CA SER A 30 9.71 -8.21 -14.34
C SER A 30 9.37 -7.51 -13.02
N ALA A 31 9.94 -7.95 -11.90
CA ALA A 31 9.78 -7.28 -10.61
C ALA A 31 10.31 -5.83 -10.64
N LEU A 32 11.46 -5.60 -11.29
CA LEU A 32 12.01 -4.26 -11.49
C LEU A 32 11.09 -3.40 -12.37
N ARG A 33 10.52 -3.98 -13.44
CA ARG A 33 9.56 -3.30 -14.31
C ARG A 33 8.30 -2.92 -13.53
N ASP A 34 7.79 -3.80 -12.68
CA ASP A 34 6.60 -3.53 -11.86
C ASP A 34 6.89 -2.44 -10.82
N MET A 35 8.06 -2.50 -10.17
CA MET A 35 8.53 -1.45 -9.26
C MET A 35 8.67 -0.11 -9.98
N LEU A 36 9.34 -0.09 -11.14
CA LEU A 36 9.55 1.13 -11.93
C LEU A 36 8.23 1.68 -12.45
N THR A 37 7.32 0.83 -12.91
CA THR A 37 5.98 1.25 -13.35
C THR A 37 5.18 1.84 -12.18
N GLY A 38 5.37 1.30 -10.97
CA GLY A 38 4.90 1.92 -9.74
C GLY A 38 5.49 3.31 -9.55
N TYR A 39 6.83 3.44 -9.55
CA TYR A 39 7.56 4.69 -9.32
C TYR A 39 7.30 5.79 -10.35
N LEU A 40 7.08 5.42 -11.61
CA LEU A 40 6.80 6.34 -12.72
C LEU A 40 5.35 6.84 -12.72
N ARG A 41 4.47 6.26 -11.90
CA ARG A 41 3.15 6.86 -11.65
C ARG A 41 3.36 8.08 -10.75
N ALA A 42 2.58 9.13 -10.96
CA ALA A 42 2.56 10.21 -9.99
C ALA A 42 2.02 9.67 -8.65
N PRO A 43 2.48 10.20 -7.50
CA PRO A 43 1.83 9.90 -6.23
C PRO A 43 0.33 10.25 -6.35
N PRO A 44 -0.54 9.51 -5.65
CA PRO A 44 -1.97 9.83 -5.67
C PRO A 44 -2.17 11.26 -5.14
N GLU A 45 -3.11 12.00 -5.70
CA GLU A 45 -3.45 13.33 -5.16
C GLU A 45 -4.18 13.20 -3.82
N MET A 46 -5.00 12.15 -3.68
CA MET A 46 -5.81 11.87 -2.50
C MET A 46 -5.64 10.42 -2.02
N VAL A 47 -5.74 10.23 -0.71
CA VAL A 47 -5.75 8.95 -0.02
C VAL A 47 -7.12 8.77 0.62
N THR A 48 -7.78 7.66 0.33
CA THR A 48 -9.13 7.34 0.81
C THR A 48 -9.08 6.46 2.04
N PHE A 49 -9.91 6.81 3.01
CA PHE A 49 -10.12 6.11 4.27
C PHE A 49 -11.59 5.74 4.45
N GLU A 50 -11.84 4.72 5.25
CA GLU A 50 -13.17 4.23 5.60
C GLU A 50 -13.31 4.05 7.10
N LEU A 51 -14.41 4.56 7.66
CA LEU A 51 -14.85 4.23 9.01
C LEU A 51 -15.46 2.82 9.00
N LEU A 52 -14.86 1.92 9.79
CA LEU A 52 -15.37 0.56 9.95
C LEU A 52 -16.82 0.58 10.43
N SER A 53 -17.69 -0.21 9.83
CA SER A 53 -19.09 -0.30 10.25
C SER A 53 -19.33 -1.50 11.16
N ASN A 54 -20.24 -1.36 12.12
CA ASN A 54 -20.82 -2.48 12.86
C ASN A 54 -22.13 -3.00 12.23
N GLY A 55 -22.47 -2.56 11.01
CA GLY A 55 -23.49 -3.20 10.18
C GLY A 55 -24.61 -2.31 9.63
N ASN A 56 -24.65 -1.01 9.94
CA ASN A 56 -25.72 -0.13 9.43
C ASN A 56 -25.33 0.62 8.14
N HIS A 57 -24.10 1.15 8.05
CA HIS A 57 -23.53 1.78 6.85
C HIS A 57 -22.03 2.11 7.06
N THR A 58 -21.27 2.41 6.00
CA THR A 58 -19.86 2.89 6.09
C THR A 58 -19.76 4.35 5.63
N HIS A 59 -18.76 5.06 6.15
CA HIS A 59 -18.41 6.40 5.70
C HIS A 59 -17.00 6.40 5.14
N GLN A 60 -16.83 7.06 4.00
CA GLN A 60 -15.52 7.23 3.38
C GLN A 60 -15.14 8.70 3.38
N PHE A 61 -13.85 8.97 3.54
CA PHE A 61 -13.32 10.31 3.46
C PHE A 61 -11.97 10.30 2.77
N ASN A 62 -11.66 11.43 2.14
CA ASN A 62 -10.42 11.61 1.39
C ASN A 62 -9.56 12.67 2.07
N ILE A 63 -8.26 12.43 2.13
CA ILE A 63 -7.26 13.44 2.50
C ILE A 63 -6.25 13.60 1.38
N THR A 64 -5.57 14.75 1.33
CA THR A 64 -4.48 14.92 0.39
C THR A 64 -3.31 14.02 0.75
N TYR A 65 -2.55 13.57 -0.26
CA TYR A 65 -1.35 12.77 -0.01
C TYR A 65 -0.30 13.51 0.84
N ARG A 66 -0.21 14.83 0.70
CA ARG A 66 0.65 15.66 1.55
C ARG A 66 0.23 15.57 3.03
N ASP A 67 -1.06 15.63 3.31
CA ASP A 67 -1.54 15.57 4.69
C ASP A 67 -1.38 14.15 5.24
N PHE A 68 -1.58 13.10 4.43
CA PHE A 68 -1.24 11.73 4.78
C PHE A 68 0.22 11.62 5.27
N LEU A 69 1.18 12.15 4.51
CA LEU A 69 2.59 12.14 4.90
C LEU A 69 2.83 12.89 6.22
N ARG A 70 2.18 14.03 6.43
CA ARG A 70 2.28 14.79 7.68
C ARG A 70 1.68 14.03 8.87
N MET A 71 0.58 13.31 8.68
CA MET A 71 -0.01 12.47 9.72
C MET A 71 0.92 11.33 10.12
N VAL A 72 1.52 10.63 9.14
CA VAL A 72 2.38 9.46 9.39
C VAL A 72 3.76 9.86 9.94
N ASN A 73 4.33 10.98 9.48
CA ASN A 73 5.66 11.44 9.86
C ASN A 73 5.63 12.37 11.09
N ASP A 74 4.76 13.38 11.08
CA ASP A 74 4.73 14.43 12.10
C ASP A 74 3.75 14.12 13.24
N ARG A 75 3.05 12.96 13.18
CA ARG A 75 2.06 12.52 14.18
C ARG A 75 0.92 13.51 14.38
N LEU A 76 0.58 14.21 13.30
CA LEU A 76 -0.44 15.24 13.32
C LEU A 76 -1.84 14.61 13.28
N THR A 77 -2.76 15.15 14.09
CA THR A 77 -4.18 14.82 13.98
C THR A 77 -4.78 15.66 12.87
N LEU A 78 -5.42 15.02 11.90
CA LEU A 78 -6.07 15.69 10.79
C LEU A 78 -7.58 15.61 10.94
N THR A 79 -8.24 16.68 10.52
CA THR A 79 -9.70 16.73 10.39
C THR A 79 -10.05 16.50 8.93
N ALA A 80 -10.89 15.51 8.67
CA ALA A 80 -11.48 15.25 7.36
C ALA A 80 -13.01 15.24 7.49
N VAL A 81 -13.69 15.54 6.39
CA VAL A 81 -15.14 15.39 6.32
C VAL A 81 -15.43 14.11 5.56
N SER A 82 -16.26 13.25 6.12
CA SER A 82 -16.74 12.07 5.42
C SER A 82 -17.83 12.43 4.43
N ASP A 83 -17.72 11.83 3.26
CA ASP A 83 -18.67 11.97 2.19
C ASP A 83 -19.74 10.89 2.30
N GLU A 84 -20.97 11.29 2.00
CA GLU A 84 -22.12 10.41 1.90
C GLU A 84 -21.96 9.44 0.73
N VAL A 85 -21.59 8.20 1.02
CA VAL A 85 -22.04 7.10 0.16
C VAL A 85 -23.52 6.76 0.49
N GLN A 86 -24.09 7.25 1.62
CA GLN A 86 -25.42 6.82 2.12
C GLN A 86 -26.31 7.79 2.95
N GLY A 87 -26.11 9.13 2.99
CA GLY A 87 -27.17 10.05 3.50
C GLY A 87 -26.91 10.95 4.72
N HIS A 88 -25.70 10.98 5.30
CA HIS A 88 -25.14 12.12 6.06
C HIS A 88 -23.59 12.13 6.12
N SER A 89 -23.00 13.29 6.44
CA SER A 89 -21.56 13.54 6.57
C SER A 89 -21.13 13.74 8.02
N HIS A 90 -19.93 13.29 8.38
CA HIS A 90 -19.32 13.55 9.69
C HIS A 90 -18.00 14.28 9.56
N THR A 91 -17.68 15.12 10.55
CA THR A 91 -16.35 15.68 10.73
C THR A 91 -15.53 14.73 11.59
N VAL A 92 -14.49 14.13 11.03
CA VAL A 92 -13.68 13.11 11.68
C VAL A 92 -12.27 13.65 11.92
N ASP A 93 -11.88 13.74 13.18
CA ASP A 93 -10.50 13.99 13.58
C ASP A 93 -9.81 12.65 13.76
N PHE A 94 -8.73 12.37 13.05
CA PHE A 94 -8.06 11.07 13.09
C PHE A 94 -6.53 11.21 13.02
N ARG A 95 -5.85 10.15 13.46
CA ARG A 95 -4.40 10.09 13.55
C ARG A 95 -3.87 8.68 13.32
N PHE A 96 -2.60 8.60 12.95
CA PHE A 96 -1.87 7.34 12.82
C PHE A 96 -1.18 6.95 14.14
N ILE A 97 -1.38 5.71 14.60
CA ILE A 97 -0.73 5.15 15.79
C ILE A 97 0.37 4.19 15.35
N ARG A 98 1.64 4.62 15.44
CA ARG A 98 2.81 3.82 15.04
C ARG A 98 2.97 2.49 15.78
N ILE A 99 2.57 2.43 17.06
CA ILE A 99 2.78 1.23 17.88
C ILE A 99 2.01 0.02 17.33
N ASN A 100 0.80 0.27 16.81
CA ASN A 100 -0.10 -0.77 16.32
C ASN A 100 -0.35 -0.67 14.82
N GLU A 101 0.35 0.25 14.14
CA GLU A 101 0.22 0.55 12.70
C GLU A 101 -1.24 0.75 12.23
N LYS A 102 -2.03 1.39 13.09
CA LYS A 102 -3.48 1.54 12.89
C LYS A 102 -3.85 3.00 12.86
N PHE A 103 -4.84 3.33 12.02
CA PHE A 103 -5.47 4.63 12.02
C PHE A 103 -6.64 4.62 12.98
N ASN A 104 -6.68 5.60 13.87
CA ASN A 104 -7.79 5.77 14.79
C ASN A 104 -8.36 7.18 14.67
N TYR A 105 -9.69 7.28 14.69
CA TYR A 105 -10.32 8.56 14.95
C TYR A 105 -10.23 8.91 16.44
N VAL A 106 -10.07 10.20 16.72
CA VAL A 106 -10.03 10.83 18.04
C VAL A 106 -11.40 11.41 18.36
N LEU A 107 -11.94 12.25 17.45
CA LEU A 107 -13.26 12.85 17.56
C LEU A 107 -14.06 12.61 16.28
N CYS A 108 -15.37 12.49 16.44
CA CYS A 108 -16.35 12.46 15.36
C CYS A 108 -17.46 13.46 15.70
N ASP A 109 -17.65 14.48 14.88
CA ASP A 109 -18.48 15.66 15.14
C ASP A 109 -18.20 16.33 16.50
N GLY A 110 -16.93 16.33 16.90
CA GLY A 110 -16.50 16.85 18.20
C GLY A 110 -16.77 15.92 19.40
N LEU A 111 -17.30 14.71 19.17
CA LEU A 111 -17.55 13.70 20.20
C LEU A 111 -16.49 12.60 20.19
N GLU A 112 -16.08 12.11 21.36
CA GLU A 112 -15.11 11.00 21.49
C GLU A 112 -15.64 9.64 20.99
N ARG A 113 -16.97 9.55 20.85
CA ARG A 113 -17.69 8.37 20.36
C ARG A 113 -18.63 8.85 19.27
N CYS A 114 -18.50 8.27 18.09
CA CYS A 114 -19.37 8.58 16.97
C CYS A 114 -20.83 8.27 17.34
N ALA A 115 -21.75 9.18 17.00
CA ALA A 115 -23.19 9.01 17.23
C ALA A 115 -23.72 7.75 16.53
N ASP A 116 -23.12 7.42 15.39
CA ASP A 116 -23.47 6.30 14.53
C ASP A 116 -22.90 4.97 15.01
N GLY A 117 -22.16 4.98 16.12
CA GLY A 117 -21.65 3.77 16.75
C GLY A 117 -20.48 3.12 16.03
N HIS A 118 -19.77 3.86 15.17
CA HIS A 118 -18.53 3.41 14.57
C HIS A 118 -17.45 3.12 15.63
N PRO A 119 -16.67 2.04 15.47
CA PRO A 119 -15.50 1.79 16.28
C PRO A 119 -14.41 2.81 15.93
N ARG A 120 -13.50 3.06 16.88
CA ARG A 120 -12.40 4.03 16.71
C ARG A 120 -11.43 3.74 15.57
N LEU A 121 -11.47 2.54 15.02
CA LEU A 121 -10.53 2.08 14.01
C LEU A 121 -10.99 2.52 12.62
N VAL A 122 -10.04 3.03 11.83
CA VAL A 122 -10.23 3.50 10.47
C VAL A 122 -9.38 2.64 9.54
N ASP A 123 -9.96 2.18 8.44
CA ASP A 123 -9.25 1.42 7.42
C ASP A 123 -8.84 2.34 6.26
N MET A 124 -7.64 2.12 5.74
CA MET A 124 -7.14 2.83 4.56
C MET A 124 -7.47 2.01 3.32
N LEU A 125 -8.29 2.56 2.43
CA LEU A 125 -8.69 1.87 1.19
C LEU A 125 -7.64 2.05 0.07
N THR A 126 -6.96 3.19 0.06
CA THR A 126 -5.86 3.43 -0.89
C THR A 126 -4.61 2.72 -0.40
N ASN A 127 -4.37 1.51 -0.87
CA ASN A 127 -3.14 0.76 -0.61
C ASN A 127 -2.28 0.66 -1.88
N ASN A 128 -1.23 1.48 -1.97
CA ASN A 128 -0.25 1.47 -3.05
C ASN A 128 1.16 1.75 -2.51
N ILE A 129 2.18 1.70 -3.38
CA ILE A 129 3.58 1.92 -3.02
C ILE A 129 3.87 3.29 -2.36
N TYR A 130 3.01 4.28 -2.54
CA TYR A 130 3.16 5.62 -1.96
C TYR A 130 2.57 5.73 -0.55
N THR A 131 1.61 4.86 -0.22
CA THR A 131 0.91 4.80 1.06
C THR A 131 1.42 3.66 1.95
N GLU A 132 2.50 2.98 1.54
CA GLU A 132 3.16 1.99 2.38
C GLU A 132 3.61 2.64 3.69
N LEU A 133 3.15 2.08 4.80
CA LEU A 133 3.48 2.56 6.13
C LEU A 133 4.95 2.25 6.44
N PRO A 134 5.69 3.17 7.08
CA PRO A 134 7.07 2.92 7.45
C PRO A 134 7.12 1.74 8.43
N LEU A 135 7.87 0.70 8.05
CA LEU A 135 8.06 -0.51 8.85
C LEU A 135 8.56 -0.16 10.27
N PRO A 136 8.14 -0.92 11.29
CA PRO A 136 8.52 -0.64 12.67
C PRO A 136 9.98 -1.05 12.86
N GLY A 137 10.89 -0.08 12.98
CA GLY A 137 12.27 -0.35 13.42
C GLY A 137 13.42 0.37 12.74
N TYR A 138 13.19 1.37 11.88
CA TYR A 138 14.27 2.22 11.35
C TYR A 138 14.17 3.66 11.85
N MET A 139 14.51 3.88 13.13
CA MET A 139 15.05 5.14 13.68
C MET A 139 15.91 4.81 14.90
#